data_AF-B5LSQ6-F1
#
_entry.id   AF-B5LSQ6-F1
#
_cell.length_a   1.000
_cell.length_b   1.000
_cell.length_c   1.000
_cell.angle_alpha   90.00
_cell.angle_beta   90.00
_cell.angle_gamma   90.00
#
_symmetry.space_group_name_H-M   'P 1'
#
loop_
_entity.id
_entity.type
_entity.pdbx_description
1 polymer ?
#
loop_
_entity_poly.entity_id
_entity_poly.type
_entity_poly.pdbx_seq_one_letter_code
_entity_poly.pdbx_strand_id
1 'polypeptide(L)'
;GLRVLMRIDGVQVCLVADQGCAYGLTFVAHFYAARKSIVTPELMNVQISGGTMIDDLRRTIAEIALDPAVKFIPVVSTCVAETAGIAEELLPAKAGNAEVLLVRLPAFQLRTHPEAKDVTVATLLRRFASTDVAKKKKSLMIL
;
A
#
# COMPACT_ATOMS: atom_id res chain seq x y z
N GLY A 1 -0.71 -9.02 -2.80
CA GLY A 1 -0.98 -7.85 -1.95
C GLY A 1 -2.36 -7.24 -2.10
N LEU A 2 -2.66 -6.57 -3.22
CA LEU A 2 -3.88 -5.73 -3.36
C LEU A 2 -5.19 -6.39 -2.93
N ARG A 3 -5.39 -7.66 -3.27
CA ARG A 3 -6.56 -8.46 -2.86
C ARG A 3 -6.77 -8.49 -1.35
N VAL A 4 -5.68 -8.54 -0.57
CA VAL A 4 -5.69 -8.54 0.90
C VAL A 4 -5.98 -7.11 1.39
N LEU A 5 -5.17 -6.14 0.97
CA LEU A 5 -5.24 -4.75 1.42
C LEU A 5 -6.63 -4.14 1.19
N MET A 6 -7.17 -4.27 -0.02
CA MET A 6 -8.39 -3.57 -0.42
C MET A 6 -9.67 -4.13 0.22
N ARG A 7 -9.59 -5.30 0.86
CA ARG A 7 -10.71 -5.90 1.62
C ARG A 7 -10.70 -5.47 3.10
N ILE A 8 -9.68 -4.77 3.55
CA ILE A 8 -9.64 -4.16 4.88
C ILE A 8 -10.57 -2.93 4.85
N ASP A 9 -11.36 -2.78 5.91
CA ASP A 9 -12.26 -1.64 6.05
C ASP A 9 -11.50 -0.34 6.30
N GLY A 10 -11.98 0.78 5.74
CA GLY A 10 -11.31 2.08 5.83
C GLY A 10 -9.97 2.18 5.08
N VAL A 11 -9.65 1.25 4.16
CA VAL A 11 -8.44 1.32 3.32
C VAL A 11 -8.65 2.07 2.02
N GLN A 12 -7.71 2.97 1.71
CA GLN A 12 -7.47 3.51 0.38
C GLN A 12 -6.02 3.22 -0.04
N VAL A 13 -5.83 2.41 -1.07
CA VAL A 13 -4.49 2.04 -1.55
C VAL A 13 -3.86 3.20 -2.31
N CYS A 14 -2.63 3.54 -1.94
CA CYS A 14 -1.73 4.37 -2.71
C CYS A 14 -0.75 3.44 -3.45
N LEU A 15 -0.95 3.22 -4.75
CA LEU A 15 -0.09 2.34 -5.55
C LEU A 15 1.00 3.16 -6.21
N VAL A 16 2.26 2.89 -5.86
CA VAL A 16 3.41 3.56 -6.45
C VAL A 16 3.95 2.68 -7.57
N ALA A 17 3.51 2.98 -8.78
CA ALA A 17 3.77 2.18 -9.96
C ALA A 17 3.87 3.05 -11.20
N ASP A 18 4.61 2.58 -12.21
CA ASP A 18 4.59 3.18 -13.53
C ASP A 18 3.21 3.03 -14.18
N GLN A 19 2.98 3.79 -15.25
CA GLN A 19 1.68 3.83 -15.93
C GLN A 19 1.17 2.46 -16.40
N GLY A 20 2.06 1.57 -16.87
CA GLY A 20 1.67 0.24 -17.32
C GLY A 20 1.16 -0.63 -16.16
N CYS A 21 1.91 -0.69 -15.06
CA CYS A 21 1.48 -1.41 -13.86
C CYS A 21 0.25 -0.77 -13.21
N ALA A 22 0.18 0.56 -13.14
CA ALA A 22 -0.96 1.28 -12.56
C ALA A 22 -2.26 0.95 -13.31
N TYR A 23 -2.25 0.98 -14.64
CA TYR A 23 -3.41 0.62 -15.46
C TYR A 23 -3.85 -0.82 -15.23
N GLY A 24 -2.92 -1.79 -15.37
CA GLY A 24 -3.25 -3.21 -15.23
C GLY A 24 -3.75 -3.57 -13.83
N LEU A 25 -3.11 -3.02 -12.80
CA LEU A 25 -3.49 -3.29 -11.41
C LEU A 25 -4.79 -2.59 -11.03
N THR A 26 -5.11 -1.43 -11.60
CA THR A 26 -6.40 -0.77 -11.40
C THR A 26 -7.53 -1.60 -12.01
N PHE A 27 -7.34 -2.12 -13.24
CA PHE A 27 -8.30 -3.03 -13.86
C PHE A 27 -8.54 -4.28 -13.01
N VAL A 28 -7.46 -4.96 -12.59
CA VAL A 28 -7.56 -6.16 -11.74
C VAL A 28 -8.22 -5.82 -10.39
N ALA A 29 -7.89 -4.68 -9.80
CA ALA A 29 -8.43 -4.25 -8.53
C ALA A 29 -9.93 -4.01 -8.57
N HIS A 30 -10.39 -3.36 -9.65
CA HIS A 30 -11.79 -3.06 -9.87
C HIS A 30 -12.60 -4.34 -10.11
N PHE A 31 -12.17 -5.19 -11.04
CA PHE A 31 -13.00 -6.34 -11.44
C PHE A 31 -12.80 -7.59 -10.57
N TYR A 32 -11.58 -7.86 -10.11
CA TYR A 32 -11.20 -9.15 -9.53
C TYR A 32 -10.72 -9.07 -8.07
N ALA A 33 -10.37 -7.87 -7.58
CA ALA A 33 -10.07 -7.67 -6.17
C ALA A 33 -11.31 -7.19 -5.40
N ALA A 34 -11.50 -5.89 -5.24
CA ALA A 34 -12.41 -5.35 -4.22
C ALA A 34 -13.48 -4.41 -4.79
N ARG A 35 -13.56 -4.21 -6.12
CA ARG A 35 -14.42 -3.18 -6.74
C ARG A 35 -14.17 -1.79 -6.16
N LYS A 36 -12.91 -1.52 -5.78
CA LYS A 36 -12.45 -0.21 -5.29
C LYS A 36 -11.39 0.33 -6.24
N SER A 37 -11.36 1.64 -6.39
CA SER A 37 -10.31 2.32 -7.15
C SER A 37 -9.01 2.38 -6.35
N ILE A 38 -7.90 2.41 -7.09
CA ILE A 38 -6.57 2.64 -6.56
C ILE A 38 -6.20 4.09 -6.86
N VAL A 39 -5.49 4.74 -5.94
CA VAL A 39 -4.91 6.07 -6.19
C VAL A 39 -3.42 5.87 -6.47
N THR A 40 -2.89 6.54 -7.49
CA THR A 40 -1.48 6.46 -7.89
C THR A 40 -0.90 7.86 -7.96
N PRO A 41 0.31 8.13 -7.41
CA PRO A 41 1.07 9.29 -7.81
C PRO A 41 1.51 9.14 -9.27
N GLU A 42 1.87 10.25 -9.91
CA GLU A 42 2.54 10.19 -11.21
C GLU A 42 3.96 9.68 -11.03
N LEU A 43 4.23 8.48 -11.56
CA LEU A 43 5.56 7.90 -11.55
C LEU A 43 6.05 7.69 -12.98
N MET A 44 6.77 8.69 -13.51
CA MET A 44 7.44 8.62 -14.81
C MET A 44 8.92 9.00 -14.70
N ASN A 45 9.66 8.81 -15.78
CA ASN A 45 11.09 9.13 -15.84
C ASN A 45 11.41 10.57 -15.43
N VAL A 46 10.50 11.51 -15.70
CA VAL A 46 10.65 12.93 -15.34
C VAL A 46 10.67 13.09 -13.81
N GLN A 47 9.71 12.52 -13.09
CA GLN A 47 9.64 12.60 -11.63
C GLN A 47 10.79 11.86 -10.94
N ILE A 48 11.21 10.71 -11.51
CA ILE A 48 12.34 9.92 -10.97
C ILE A 48 13.66 10.67 -11.17
N SER A 49 13.93 11.13 -12.39
CA SER A 49 15.20 11.82 -12.71
C SER A 49 15.26 13.22 -12.14
N GLY A 50 14.10 13.88 -12.02
CA GLY A 50 13.96 15.21 -11.42
C GLY A 50 13.88 15.21 -9.89
N GLY A 51 13.81 14.03 -9.25
CA GLY A 51 13.80 13.90 -7.79
C GLY A 51 12.49 14.31 -7.10
N THR A 52 11.42 14.63 -7.84
CA THR A 52 10.13 15.07 -7.26
C THR A 52 9.24 13.92 -6.80
N MET A 53 9.58 12.67 -7.17
CA MET A 53 8.77 11.48 -6.90
C MET A 53 8.27 11.38 -5.45
N ILE A 54 9.13 11.68 -4.47
CA ILE A 54 8.77 11.58 -3.04
C ILE A 54 7.77 12.67 -2.65
N ASP A 55 7.92 13.88 -3.19
CA ASP A 55 7.00 14.98 -2.92
C ASP A 55 5.64 14.74 -3.58
N ASP A 56 5.64 14.22 -4.81
CA ASP A 56 4.43 13.81 -5.52
C ASP A 56 3.69 12.70 -4.74
N LEU A 57 4.42 11.71 -4.24
CA LEU A 57 3.86 10.66 -3.38
C LEU A 57 3.28 11.22 -2.07
N ARG A 58 3.99 12.11 -1.38
CA ARG A 58 3.50 12.76 -0.15
C ARG A 58 2.24 13.56 -0.41
N ARG A 59 2.18 14.28 -1.53
CA ARG A 59 1.00 15.02 -1.95
C ARG A 59 -0.18 14.09 -2.20
N THR A 60 0.03 12.99 -2.93
CA THR A 60 -1.01 11.97 -3.13
C THR A 60 -1.50 11.38 -1.82
N ILE A 61 -0.62 11.10 -0.85
CA ILE A 61 -1.01 10.62 0.48
C ILE A 61 -1.86 11.68 1.20
N ALA A 62 -1.48 12.95 1.14
CA ALA A 62 -2.24 14.04 1.74
C ALA A 62 -3.64 14.19 1.10
N GLU A 63 -3.74 14.04 -0.22
CA GLU A 63 -5.01 14.08 -0.96
C GLU A 63 -5.92 12.91 -0.57
N ILE A 64 -5.38 11.69 -0.44
CA ILE A 64 -6.13 10.53 0.08
C ILE A 64 -6.67 10.79 1.49
N ALA A 65 -5.83 11.40 2.34
CA ALA A 65 -6.17 11.68 3.73
C ALA A 65 -7.22 12.78 3.93
N LEU A 66 -7.66 13.47 2.86
CA LEU A 66 -8.78 14.42 2.92
C LEU A 66 -10.11 13.72 3.21
N ASP A 67 -10.26 12.43 2.86
CA ASP A 67 -11.43 11.65 3.21
C ASP A 67 -11.33 11.16 4.67
N PRO A 68 -12.19 11.67 5.59
CA PRO A 68 -12.12 11.31 7.00
C PRO A 68 -12.51 9.85 7.28
N ALA A 69 -13.11 9.14 6.31
CA ALA A 69 -13.43 7.72 6.42
C ALA A 69 -12.20 6.81 6.23
N VAL A 70 -11.11 7.34 5.64
CA VAL A 70 -9.87 6.59 5.44
C VAL A 70 -9.12 6.47 6.76
N LYS A 71 -8.85 5.24 7.17
CA LYS A 71 -8.12 4.89 8.41
C LYS A 71 -6.76 4.24 8.15
N PHE A 72 -6.54 3.74 6.94
CA PHE A 72 -5.29 3.09 6.59
C PHE A 72 -4.93 3.33 5.12
N ILE A 73 -3.73 3.85 4.88
CA ILE A 73 -3.15 4.10 3.56
C ILE A 73 -1.93 3.19 3.38
N PRO A 74 -2.10 1.98 2.82
CA PRO A 74 -0.97 1.18 2.38
C PRO A 74 -0.35 1.81 1.12
N VAL A 75 0.90 2.21 1.23
CA VAL A 75 1.73 2.66 0.11
C VAL A 75 2.36 1.42 -0.52
N VAL A 76 1.80 0.97 -1.63
CA VAL A 76 2.24 -0.26 -2.29
C VAL A 76 3.35 0.06 -3.29
N SER A 77 4.58 -0.33 -2.98
CA SER A 77 5.73 -0.15 -3.86
C SER A 77 5.85 -1.31 -4.84
N THR A 78 5.99 -1.01 -6.13
CA THR A 78 6.23 -1.97 -7.22
C THR A 78 7.68 -1.92 -7.71
N CYS A 79 8.04 -2.62 -8.79
CA CYS A 79 9.42 -2.74 -9.26
C CYS A 79 10.13 -1.39 -9.49
N VAL A 80 9.44 -0.44 -10.13
CA VAL A 80 10.03 0.87 -10.46
C VAL A 80 10.23 1.70 -9.20
N ALA A 81 9.22 1.77 -8.35
CA ALA A 81 9.26 2.46 -7.05
C ALA A 81 10.37 1.92 -6.12
N GLU A 82 10.52 0.61 -6.10
CA GLU A 82 11.56 -0.08 -5.34
C GLU A 82 12.96 0.26 -5.85
N THR A 83 13.14 0.27 -7.18
CA THR A 83 14.42 0.63 -7.80
C THR A 83 14.74 2.12 -7.61
N ALA A 84 13.71 2.96 -7.54
CA ALA A 84 13.83 4.39 -7.27
C ALA A 84 14.11 4.72 -5.79
N GLY A 85 14.22 3.73 -4.91
CA GLY A 85 14.71 3.91 -3.54
C GLY A 85 13.67 4.44 -2.55
N ILE A 86 12.38 4.18 -2.76
CA ILE A 86 11.35 4.53 -1.78
C ILE A 86 11.58 3.76 -0.47
N ALA A 87 11.63 4.51 0.63
CA ALA A 87 11.86 3.98 1.97
C ALA A 87 10.79 4.50 2.94
N GLU A 88 10.53 3.74 4.01
CA GLU A 88 9.45 4.04 4.96
C GLU A 88 9.69 5.36 5.70
N GLU A 89 10.96 5.69 5.97
CA GLU A 89 11.38 6.91 6.66
C GLU A 89 11.08 8.19 5.87
N LEU A 90 10.85 8.07 4.55
CA LEU A 90 10.49 9.19 3.68
C LEU A 90 8.99 9.48 3.70
N LEU A 91 8.18 8.56 4.22
CA LEU A 91 6.73 8.67 4.26
C LEU A 91 6.28 9.18 5.64
N PRO A 92 5.18 9.96 5.71
CA PRO A 92 4.61 10.31 7.00
C PRO A 92 4.09 9.04 7.67
N ALA A 93 4.29 8.86 8.97
CA ALA A 93 3.74 7.71 9.69
C ALA A 93 2.20 7.73 9.77
N LYS A 94 1.62 8.94 9.71
CA LYS A 94 0.17 9.18 9.68
C LYS A 94 -0.16 10.36 8.77
N ALA A 95 -1.34 10.32 8.16
CA ALA A 95 -1.90 11.44 7.40
C ALA A 95 -3.40 11.56 7.73
N GLY A 96 -3.81 12.70 8.29
CA GLY A 96 -5.17 12.86 8.81
C GLY A 96 -5.50 11.81 9.88
N ASN A 97 -6.58 11.06 9.66
CA ASN A 97 -7.00 9.95 10.53
C ASN A 97 -6.35 8.61 10.17
N ALA A 98 -5.53 8.56 9.11
CA ALA A 98 -5.01 7.32 8.56
C ALA A 98 -3.59 6.99 9.02
N GLU A 99 -3.37 5.73 9.38
CA GLU A 99 -2.02 5.16 9.46
C GLU A 99 -1.47 4.97 8.04
N VAL A 100 -0.19 5.26 7.82
CA VAL A 100 0.48 5.06 6.53
C VAL A 100 1.51 3.96 6.71
N LEU A 101 1.57 3.02 5.77
CA LEU A 101 2.52 1.90 5.82
C LEU A 101 3.05 1.56 4.43
N LEU A 102 4.37 1.48 4.31
CA LEU A 102 5.00 0.97 3.09
C LEU A 102 4.83 -0.55 2.99
N VAL A 103 4.27 -1.01 1.88
CA VAL A 103 4.10 -2.44 1.55
C VAL A 103 4.85 -2.72 0.26
N ARG A 104 6.06 -3.29 0.39
CA ARG A 104 6.96 -3.58 -0.74
C ARG A 104 6.53 -4.84 -1.46
N LEU A 105 6.13 -4.72 -2.72
CA LEU A 105 5.71 -5.83 -3.58
C LEU A 105 6.38 -5.80 -4.97
N PRO A 106 7.72 -5.72 -5.07
CA PRO A 106 8.39 -5.78 -6.36
C PRO A 106 8.29 -7.19 -6.97
N ALA A 107 7.77 -7.28 -8.19
CA ALA A 107 7.56 -8.55 -8.89
C ALA A 107 8.87 -9.28 -9.25
N PHE A 108 10.01 -8.59 -9.27
CA PHE A 108 11.32 -9.25 -9.48
C PHE A 108 11.83 -9.98 -8.23
N GLN A 109 11.34 -9.64 -7.03
CA GLN A 109 11.67 -10.37 -5.79
C GLN A 109 10.60 -11.41 -5.46
N LEU A 110 9.33 -11.10 -5.75
CA LEU A 110 8.19 -11.97 -5.47
C LEU A 110 7.83 -12.79 -6.70
N ARG A 111 8.04 -14.11 -6.64
CA ARG A 111 7.87 -14.99 -7.81
C ARG A 111 6.41 -15.31 -8.11
N THR A 112 5.52 -15.15 -7.12
CA THR A 112 4.12 -15.54 -7.27
C THR A 112 3.15 -14.58 -6.56
N HIS A 113 1.90 -14.55 -7.04
CA HIS A 113 0.83 -13.79 -6.39
C HIS A 113 0.50 -14.28 -4.96
N PRO A 114 0.50 -15.60 -4.67
CA PRO A 114 0.41 -16.11 -3.30
C PRO A 114 1.51 -15.58 -2.39
N GLU A 115 2.77 -15.60 -2.81
CA GLU A 115 3.88 -15.05 -2.02
C GLU A 115 3.67 -13.55 -1.74
N ALA A 116 3.18 -12.81 -2.73
CA ALA A 116 2.81 -11.40 -2.53
C ALA A 116 1.63 -11.21 -1.55
N LYS A 117 0.80 -12.22 -1.30
CA LYS A 117 -0.19 -12.19 -0.21
C LYS A 117 0.49 -12.43 1.12
N ASP A 118 1.35 -13.44 1.21
CA ASP A 118 2.05 -13.81 2.45
C ASP A 118 2.90 -12.66 2.97
N VAL A 119 3.68 -12.01 2.10
CA VAL A 119 4.46 -10.82 2.45
C VAL A 119 3.57 -9.67 2.92
N THR A 120 2.41 -9.46 2.29
CA THR A 120 1.47 -8.42 2.72
C THR A 120 0.91 -8.72 4.11
N VAL A 121 0.44 -9.96 4.35
CA VAL A 121 -0.09 -10.37 5.65
C VAL A 121 0.98 -10.26 6.73
N ALA A 122 2.20 -10.73 6.45
CA ALA A 122 3.32 -10.63 7.38
C ALA A 122 3.66 -9.17 7.72
N THR A 123 3.65 -8.27 6.74
CA THR A 123 3.86 -6.83 6.97
C THR A 123 2.76 -6.20 7.82
N LEU A 124 1.49 -6.55 7.56
CA LEU A 124 0.38 -6.07 8.38
C LEU A 124 0.46 -6.60 9.82
N LEU A 125 0.78 -7.88 10.00
CA LEU A 125 0.94 -8.47 11.33
C LEU A 125 2.10 -7.82 12.09
N ARG A 126 3.25 -7.61 11.44
CA ARG A 126 4.38 -6.91 12.08
C ARG A 126 4.00 -5.50 12.55
N ARG A 127 3.16 -4.79 11.79
CA ARG A 127 2.79 -3.40 12.11
C ARG A 127 1.64 -3.27 13.12
N PHE A 128 0.67 -4.18 13.07
CA PHE A 128 -0.61 -4.04 13.78
C PHE A 128 -0.91 -5.13 14.79
N ALA A 129 -0.25 -6.29 14.72
CA ALA A 129 -0.47 -7.32 15.73
C ALA A 129 0.13 -6.85 17.06
N SER A 130 -0.71 -6.76 18.09
CA SER A 130 -0.28 -6.50 19.45
C SER A 130 -0.26 -7.79 20.25
N THR A 131 0.87 -8.07 20.90
CA THR A 131 1.02 -9.22 21.82
C THR A 131 0.64 -8.88 23.25
N ASP A 132 0.54 -7.58 23.57
CA ASP A 132 0.49 -7.08 24.95
C ASP A 132 -0.94 -6.79 25.42
N VAL A 133 -1.93 -7.00 24.55
CA VAL A 133 -3.35 -6.85 24.89
C VAL A 133 -3.88 -8.17 25.47
N ALA A 134 -4.65 -8.07 26.56
CA ALA A 134 -5.30 -9.22 27.19
C ALA A 134 -6.12 -10.02 26.15
N LYS A 135 -5.72 -11.27 25.89
CA LYS A 135 -6.42 -12.16 24.98
C LYS A 135 -7.85 -12.39 25.49
N LYS A 136 -8.85 -12.17 24.63
CA LYS A 136 -10.24 -12.49 24.98
C LYS A 136 -10.35 -14.00 25.22
N LYS A 137 -11.06 -14.39 26.29
CA LYS A 137 -11.12 -15.79 26.81
C LYS A 137 -11.57 -16.88 25.82
N LYS A 138 -12.03 -16.52 24.62
CA LYS A 138 -12.47 -17.43 23.54
C LYS A 138 -12.24 -16.84 22.14
N SER A 139 -11.06 -16.26 21.88
CA SER A 139 -10.70 -15.74 20.56
C SER A 139 -9.71 -16.64 19.83
N LEU A 140 -10.01 -16.97 18.58
CA LEU A 140 -9.09 -17.62 17.63
C LEU A 140 -8.93 -16.71 16.42
N MET A 141 -7.70 -16.48 16.00
CA MET A 141 -7.38 -15.82 14.73
C MET A 141 -7.10 -16.89 13.68
N ILE A 142 -7.71 -16.76 12.51
CA ILE A 142 -7.47 -17.62 11.35
C ILE A 142 -6.84 -16.74 10.27
N LEU A 143 -5.71 -17.17 9.74
CA LEU A 143 -4.96 -16.50 8.68
C LEU A 143 -5.05 -17.31 7.39
#